data_AF-A0A074XYT4-F1
#
_entry.id   AF-A0A074XYT4-F1
#
_cell.length_a   1.000
_cell.length_b   1.000
_cell.length_c   1.000
_cell.angle_alpha   90.00
_cell.angle_beta   90.00
_cell.angle_gamma   90.00
#
_symmetry.space_group_name_H-M   'P 1'
#
loop_
_entity.id
_entity.type
_entity.pdbx_description
1 polymer ?
#
loop_
_entity_poly.entity_id
_entity_poly.type
_entity_poly.pdbx_seq_one_letter_code
_entity_poly.pdbx_strand_id
1 'polypeptide(L)'
;MSSIVQPASAFLALPAELRNIIYALILIAPSHVVQSRRIATRGLCSDYVLPPLKLSPAILRTCRQIHDEAASILYGANQFASHPSLLTALPYLMSPRQPITEGPGRWKIKRWYIYLRLDVDPRFTAKQLEHAFSDVEELEIEYFQPAYGYGDDSTLKMFEGIRGVGTAKVVGGSGCDAEYARSLERMLMSPKDAVCPS
;
A
#
# COMPACT_ATOMS: atom_id res chain seq x y z
N MET A 1 9.93 -40.88 -33.50
CA MET A 1 10.09 -39.69 -32.64
C MET A 1 8.71 -39.32 -32.11
N SER A 2 8.36 -39.80 -30.93
CA SER A 2 7.05 -39.54 -30.33
C SER A 2 7.08 -38.14 -29.70
N SER A 3 6.30 -37.22 -30.26
CA SER A 3 6.06 -35.91 -29.67
C SER A 3 5.32 -36.09 -28.35
N ILE A 4 5.99 -35.82 -27.23
CA ILE A 4 5.35 -35.80 -25.91
C ILE A 4 4.42 -34.59 -25.91
N VAL A 5 3.11 -34.83 -26.05
CA VAL A 5 2.09 -33.81 -25.85
C VAL A 5 2.13 -33.44 -24.38
N GLN A 6 2.57 -32.22 -24.04
CA GLN A 6 2.45 -31.72 -22.67
C GLN A 6 0.97 -31.75 -22.28
N PRO A 7 0.59 -32.45 -21.20
CA PRO A 7 -0.79 -32.43 -20.76
C PRO A 7 -1.19 -30.99 -20.45
N ALA A 8 -2.34 -30.56 -20.96
CA ALA A 8 -2.90 -29.25 -20.63
C ALA A 8 -2.98 -29.12 -19.10
N SER A 9 -2.47 -28.01 -18.56
CA SER A 9 -2.52 -27.76 -17.12
C SER A 9 -3.98 -27.84 -16.64
N ALA A 10 -4.27 -28.75 -15.71
CA ALA A 10 -5.62 -28.91 -15.16
C ALA A 10 -6.16 -27.60 -14.56
N PHE A 11 -5.26 -26.77 -14.02
CA PHE A 11 -5.61 -25.45 -13.52
C PHE A 11 -5.98 -24.47 -14.66
N LEU A 12 -5.25 -24.48 -15.77
CA LEU A 12 -5.57 -23.63 -16.93
C LEU A 12 -6.77 -24.12 -17.75
N ALA A 13 -7.19 -25.37 -17.54
CA ALA A 13 -8.44 -25.89 -18.08
C ALA A 13 -9.69 -25.32 -17.37
N LEU A 14 -9.53 -24.74 -16.18
CA LEU A 14 -10.63 -24.06 -15.48
C LEU A 14 -11.03 -22.77 -16.23
N PRO A 15 -12.32 -22.40 -16.24
CA PRO A 15 -12.75 -21.07 -16.69
C PRO A 15 -12.01 -19.95 -15.96
N ALA A 16 -11.79 -18.82 -16.65
CA ALA A 16 -11.05 -17.68 -16.10
C ALA A 16 -11.66 -17.16 -14.78
N GLU A 17 -12.98 -17.20 -14.62
CA GLU A 17 -13.68 -16.81 -13.39
C GLU A 17 -13.25 -17.66 -12.18
N LEU A 18 -13.17 -18.99 -12.35
CA LEU A 18 -12.72 -19.89 -11.27
C LEU A 18 -11.23 -19.67 -10.96
N ARG A 19 -10.41 -19.40 -11.98
CA ARG A 19 -9.01 -19.02 -11.76
C ARG A 19 -8.90 -17.73 -10.95
N ASN A 20 -9.69 -16.71 -11.27
CA ASN A 20 -9.72 -15.44 -10.53
C ASN A 20 -10.12 -15.63 -9.06
N ILE A 21 -11.10 -16.51 -8.76
CA ILE A 21 -11.47 -16.85 -7.39
C ILE A 21 -10.27 -17.49 -6.65
N ILE A 22 -9.59 -18.44 -7.29
CA ILE A 22 -8.41 -19.10 -6.69
C ILE A 22 -7.29 -18.08 -6.46
N TYR A 23 -7.02 -17.21 -7.43
CA TYR A 23 -6.05 -16.13 -7.28
C TYR A 23 -6.41 -15.21 -6.12
N ALA A 24 -7.68 -14.80 -5.99
CA ALA A 24 -8.14 -13.97 -4.89
C ALA A 24 -7.89 -14.64 -3.54
N LEU A 25 -8.18 -15.93 -3.40
CA LEU A 25 -7.99 -16.68 -2.15
C LEU A 25 -6.53 -16.76 -1.70
N ILE A 26 -5.57 -16.78 -2.63
CA ILE A 26 -4.15 -16.98 -2.31
C ILE A 26 -3.29 -15.71 -2.43
N LEU A 27 -3.81 -14.65 -3.05
CA LEU A 27 -3.10 -13.40 -3.31
C LEU A 27 -3.69 -12.20 -2.59
N ILE A 28 -4.93 -12.24 -2.10
CA ILE A 28 -5.51 -11.15 -1.30
C ILE A 28 -5.18 -11.37 0.17
N ALA A 29 -4.60 -10.34 0.78
CA ALA A 29 -4.19 -10.33 2.17
C ALA A 29 -5.42 -10.50 3.08
N PRO A 30 -5.37 -11.41 4.07
CA PRO A 30 -6.45 -11.55 5.04
C PRO A 30 -6.61 -10.28 5.89
N SER A 31 -7.80 -10.08 6.45
CA SER A 31 -8.18 -8.86 7.16
C SER A 31 -7.26 -8.49 8.33
N HIS A 32 -6.68 -9.49 9.01
CA HIS A 32 -5.74 -9.26 10.12
C HIS A 32 -4.45 -8.55 9.69
N VAL A 33 -4.07 -8.59 8.40
CA VAL A 33 -2.84 -7.98 7.89
C VAL A 33 -2.83 -6.48 8.11
N VAL A 34 -3.98 -5.80 8.03
CA VAL A 34 -4.08 -4.36 8.29
C VAL A 34 -3.66 -4.04 9.72
N GLN A 35 -4.17 -4.80 10.70
CA GLN A 35 -3.83 -4.60 12.11
C GLN A 35 -2.38 -5.00 12.39
N SER A 36 -1.93 -6.15 11.88
CA SER A 36 -0.54 -6.60 12.02
C SER A 36 0.44 -5.60 11.44
N ARG A 37 0.12 -5.02 10.27
CA ARG A 37 0.91 -3.96 9.64
C ARG A 37 1.04 -2.74 10.53
N ARG A 38 -0.07 -2.24 11.10
CA ARG A 38 -0.02 -1.09 12.02
C ARG A 38 0.87 -1.36 13.22
N ILE A 39 0.76 -2.54 13.82
CA ILE A 39 1.60 -2.95 14.96
C ILE A 39 3.08 -2.99 14.56
N ALA A 40 3.39 -3.62 13.42
CA ALA A 40 4.76 -3.76 12.92
C ALA A 40 5.39 -2.41 12.55
N THR A 41 4.68 -1.58 11.79
CA THR A 41 5.14 -0.26 11.34
C THR A 41 5.36 0.69 12.52
N ARG A 42 4.55 0.60 13.57
CA ARG A 42 4.71 1.38 14.81
C ARG A 42 5.80 0.84 15.75
N GLY A 43 6.38 -0.33 15.46
CA GLY A 43 7.37 -0.98 16.33
C GLY A 43 6.81 -1.43 17.68
N LEU A 44 5.51 -1.73 17.76
CA LEU A 44 4.84 -2.10 19.01
C LEU A 44 5.07 -3.56 19.41
N CYS A 45 5.45 -4.42 18.46
CA CYS A 45 5.88 -5.78 18.76
C CYS A 45 6.95 -6.24 17.77
N SER A 46 7.62 -7.34 18.09
CA SER A 46 8.54 -7.99 17.16
C SER A 46 7.80 -8.75 16.08
N ASP A 47 8.39 -8.82 14.88
CA ASP A 47 7.81 -9.49 13.71
C ASP A 47 7.49 -10.97 13.94
N TYR A 48 8.24 -11.66 14.81
CA TYR A 48 8.01 -13.08 15.09
C TYR A 48 6.71 -13.35 15.86
N VAL A 49 6.12 -12.31 16.48
CA VAL A 49 4.84 -12.40 17.20
C VAL A 49 3.65 -12.21 16.24
N LEU A 50 3.90 -11.67 15.05
CA LEU A 50 2.84 -11.39 14.09
C LEU A 50 2.28 -12.69 13.51
N PRO A 51 0.96 -12.77 13.28
CA PRO A 51 0.36 -13.90 12.59
C PRO A 51 0.94 -14.02 11.17
N PRO A 52 1.10 -15.25 10.64
CA PRO A 52 1.72 -15.45 9.34
C PRO A 52 0.92 -14.80 8.20
N LEU A 53 1.63 -14.19 7.26
CA LEU A 53 1.08 -13.74 5.98
C LEU A 53 0.82 -14.96 5.10
N LYS A 54 -0.41 -15.50 5.15
CA LYS A 54 -0.83 -16.67 4.36
C LYS A 54 -1.07 -16.33 2.88
N LEU A 55 -0.04 -15.85 2.19
CA LEU A 55 -0.07 -15.57 0.75
C LEU A 55 0.84 -16.53 -0.01
N SER A 56 0.49 -16.83 -1.27
CA SER A 56 1.28 -17.69 -2.16
C SER A 56 1.68 -16.96 -3.45
N PRO A 57 2.47 -15.87 -3.38
CA PRO A 57 2.88 -15.11 -4.56
C PRO A 57 3.79 -15.92 -5.51
N ALA A 58 4.36 -17.03 -5.04
CA ALA A 58 5.15 -17.96 -5.86
C ALA A 58 4.40 -18.47 -7.10
N ILE A 59 3.05 -18.49 -7.07
CA ILE A 59 2.25 -18.88 -8.22
C ILE A 59 2.50 -17.98 -9.45
N LEU A 60 2.85 -16.70 -9.24
CA LEU A 60 3.17 -15.76 -10.32
C LEU A 60 4.42 -16.15 -11.11
N ARG A 61 5.25 -17.05 -10.57
CA ARG A 61 6.49 -17.51 -11.22
C ARG A 61 6.29 -18.77 -12.07
N THR A 62 5.07 -19.32 -12.13
CA THR A 62 4.81 -20.61 -12.77
C THR A 62 4.80 -20.51 -14.30
N CYS A 63 4.00 -19.61 -14.87
CA CYS A 63 3.98 -19.35 -16.31
C CYS A 63 3.48 -17.93 -16.62
N ARG A 64 3.67 -17.47 -17.88
CA ARG A 64 3.29 -16.12 -18.34
C ARG A 64 1.80 -15.84 -18.18
N GLN A 65 0.95 -16.80 -18.58
CA GLN A 65 -0.50 -16.63 -18.46
C GLN A 65 -0.94 -16.38 -17.01
N ILE A 66 -0.47 -17.20 -16.07
CA ILE A 66 -0.80 -17.05 -14.65
C ILE A 66 -0.25 -15.73 -14.11
N HIS A 67 0.95 -15.34 -14.53
CA HIS A 67 1.54 -14.07 -14.15
C HIS A 67 0.67 -12.88 -14.61
N ASP A 68 0.26 -12.87 -15.88
CA ASP A 68 -0.52 -11.78 -16.47
C ASP A 68 -1.92 -11.68 -15.85
N GLU A 69 -2.59 -12.82 -15.60
CA GLU A 69 -3.91 -12.88 -14.97
C GLU A 69 -3.85 -12.46 -13.49
N ALA A 70 -2.89 -12.97 -12.72
CA ALA A 70 -2.93 -12.91 -11.26
C ALA A 70 -2.11 -11.76 -10.66
N ALA A 71 -1.14 -11.18 -11.37
CA ALA A 71 -0.33 -10.08 -10.83
C ALA A 71 -1.20 -8.86 -10.48
N SER A 72 -2.20 -8.55 -11.29
CA SER A 72 -3.12 -7.43 -11.02
C SER A 72 -3.94 -7.67 -9.74
N ILE A 73 -4.23 -8.92 -9.38
CA ILE A 73 -4.93 -9.26 -8.15
C ILE A 73 -4.01 -9.04 -6.94
N LEU A 74 -2.77 -9.55 -6.97
CA LEU A 74 -1.82 -9.35 -5.87
C LEU A 74 -1.50 -7.87 -5.63
N TYR A 75 -1.18 -7.12 -6.69
CA TYR A 75 -0.69 -5.75 -6.54
C TYR A 75 -1.80 -4.71 -6.54
N GLY A 76 -2.93 -4.95 -7.21
CA GLY A 76 -4.03 -4.00 -7.33
C GLY A 76 -5.08 -4.12 -6.22
N ALA A 77 -5.39 -5.34 -5.75
CA ALA A 77 -6.44 -5.51 -4.75
C ALA A 77 -5.97 -5.23 -3.32
N ASN A 78 -4.66 -5.38 -3.05
CA ASN A 78 -4.09 -5.22 -1.72
C ASN A 78 -3.61 -3.78 -1.47
N GLN A 79 -3.78 -3.32 -0.23
CA GLN A 79 -3.17 -2.08 0.25
C GLN A 79 -1.75 -2.38 0.78
N PHE A 80 -0.76 -1.69 0.22
CA PHE A 80 0.65 -1.80 0.60
C PHE A 80 1.09 -0.62 1.44
N ALA A 81 1.96 -0.89 2.41
CA ALA A 81 2.61 0.15 3.18
C ALA A 81 3.80 0.73 2.41
N SER A 82 4.00 2.03 2.53
CA SER A 82 5.22 2.70 2.10
C SER A 82 6.33 2.58 3.15
N HIS A 83 7.58 2.55 2.72
CA HIS A 83 8.73 2.63 3.62
C HIS A 83 8.83 4.04 4.23
N PRO A 84 9.09 4.17 5.55
CA PRO A 84 9.06 5.46 6.25
C PRO A 84 10.07 6.50 5.74
N SER A 85 11.09 6.08 5.00
CA SER A 85 12.09 7.00 4.40
C SER A 85 12.20 6.91 2.88
N LEU A 86 11.69 5.83 2.28
CA LEU A 86 11.88 5.55 0.85
C LEU A 86 10.55 5.51 0.09
N LEU A 87 9.45 5.85 0.76
CA LEU A 87 8.11 5.92 0.22
C LEU A 87 7.76 4.63 -0.55
N THR A 88 7.39 4.78 -1.82
CA THR A 88 6.92 3.70 -2.70
C THR A 88 8.06 2.85 -3.29
N ALA A 89 9.33 3.17 -2.98
CA ALA A 89 10.46 2.40 -3.50
C ALA A 89 10.59 1.02 -2.85
N LEU A 90 10.23 0.87 -1.57
CA LEU A 90 10.26 -0.41 -0.84
C LEU A 90 8.89 -0.70 -0.20
N PRO A 91 7.87 -1.04 -1.02
CA PRO A 91 6.55 -1.37 -0.50
C PRO A 91 6.58 -2.66 0.30
N TYR A 92 5.71 -2.78 1.30
CA TYR A 92 5.54 -4.01 2.07
C TYR A 92 4.08 -4.24 2.44
N LEU A 93 3.67 -5.49 2.62
CA LEU A 93 2.28 -5.82 3.03
C LEU A 93 2.09 -5.74 4.54
N MET A 94 3.04 -6.31 5.29
CA MET A 94 2.93 -6.50 6.74
C MET A 94 4.08 -5.86 7.52
N SER A 95 5.33 -6.22 7.22
CA SER A 95 6.49 -5.67 7.95
C SER A 95 7.45 -4.91 7.02
N PRO A 96 7.98 -3.75 7.46
CA PRO A 96 9.01 -3.03 6.71
C PRO A 96 10.33 -3.81 6.56
N ARG A 97 10.53 -4.88 7.34
CA ARG A 97 11.71 -5.76 7.24
C ARG A 97 11.64 -6.75 6.07
N GLN A 98 10.46 -6.91 5.48
CA GLN A 98 10.21 -7.78 4.33
C GLN A 98 9.64 -6.96 3.16
N PRO A 99 10.39 -5.97 2.64
CA PRO A 99 9.94 -5.18 1.51
C PRO A 99 9.97 -6.01 0.22
N ILE A 100 9.13 -5.60 -0.72
CA ILE A 100 9.16 -6.10 -2.09
C ILE A 100 10.26 -5.34 -2.82
N THR A 101 11.40 -6.00 -2.99
CA THR A 101 12.59 -5.44 -3.65
C THR A 101 12.50 -5.51 -5.17
N GLU A 102 11.88 -6.56 -5.70
CA GLU A 102 11.84 -6.86 -7.13
C GLU A 102 10.46 -7.38 -7.54
N GLY A 103 10.09 -7.16 -8.80
CA GLY A 103 8.88 -7.73 -9.38
C GLY A 103 8.25 -6.82 -10.44
N PRO A 104 7.89 -7.36 -11.62
CA PRO A 104 7.32 -6.60 -12.72
C PRO A 104 5.92 -6.04 -12.42
N GLY A 105 5.34 -6.30 -11.24
CA GLY A 105 4.02 -5.81 -10.85
C GLY A 105 4.03 -4.64 -9.87
N ARG A 106 5.19 -4.15 -9.40
CA ARG A 106 5.25 -3.08 -8.38
C ARG A 106 4.52 -1.79 -8.82
N TRP A 107 4.56 -1.44 -10.11
CA TRP A 107 3.84 -0.28 -10.66
C TRP A 107 2.31 -0.43 -10.67
N LYS A 108 1.80 -1.66 -10.48
CA LYS A 108 0.37 -1.94 -10.35
C LYS A 108 -0.15 -1.65 -8.94
N ILE A 109 0.72 -1.33 -7.98
CA ILE A 109 0.29 -0.94 -6.62
C ILE A 109 -0.38 0.43 -6.70
N LYS A 110 -1.67 0.46 -6.37
CA LYS A 110 -2.50 1.67 -6.39
C LYS A 110 -3.12 2.01 -5.04
N ARG A 111 -2.97 1.14 -4.04
CA ARG A 111 -3.55 1.31 -2.71
C ARG A 111 -2.42 1.37 -1.69
N TRP A 112 -2.31 2.51 -1.02
CA TRP A 112 -1.16 2.83 -0.17
C TRP A 112 -1.56 3.15 1.25
N TYR A 113 -0.70 2.74 2.18
CA TYR A 113 -0.73 3.09 3.59
C TYR A 113 0.62 3.71 3.98
N ILE A 114 0.60 4.84 4.68
CA ILE A 114 1.82 5.46 5.22
C ILE A 114 1.60 5.77 6.70
N TYR A 115 2.62 5.49 7.51
CA TYR A 115 2.65 5.84 8.92
C TYR A 115 3.69 6.94 9.16
N LEU A 116 3.29 7.97 9.91
CA LEU A 116 4.09 9.15 10.19
C LEU A 116 4.19 9.37 11.68
N ARG A 117 5.41 9.66 12.15
CA ARG A 117 5.64 10.28 13.44
C ARG A 117 5.81 11.78 13.21
N LEU A 118 4.93 12.58 13.81
CA LEU A 118 4.98 14.04 13.65
C LEU A 118 6.13 14.67 14.44
N ASP A 119 6.70 13.94 15.40
CA ASP A 119 7.82 14.37 16.23
C ASP A 119 9.20 13.93 15.69
N VAL A 120 9.25 13.39 14.47
CA VAL A 120 10.49 12.92 13.84
C VAL A 120 10.60 13.54 12.46
N ASP A 121 11.76 14.12 12.16
CA ASP A 121 12.01 14.71 10.84
C ASP A 121 11.80 13.66 9.73
N PRO A 122 10.91 13.95 8.77
CA PRO A 122 10.72 13.06 7.63
C PRO A 122 11.97 13.04 6.77
N ARG A 123 12.38 11.84 6.32
CA ARG A 123 13.52 11.67 5.40
C ARG A 123 13.12 11.80 3.93
N PHE A 124 12.06 12.56 3.65
CA PHE A 124 11.51 12.79 2.33
C PHE A 124 11.01 14.23 2.22
N THR A 125 10.78 14.67 0.98
CA THR A 125 10.32 16.01 0.64
C THR A 125 8.88 15.98 0.12
N ALA A 126 8.19 17.13 0.16
CA ALA A 126 6.85 17.28 -0.42
C ALA A 126 6.78 16.85 -1.91
N LYS A 127 7.81 17.18 -2.70
CA LYS A 127 7.89 16.75 -4.11
C LYS A 127 7.99 15.23 -4.28
N GLN A 128 8.71 14.55 -3.38
CA GLN A 128 8.79 13.10 -3.39
C GLN A 128 7.45 12.45 -3.02
N LEU A 129 6.72 13.04 -2.07
CA LEU A 129 5.37 12.60 -1.72
C LEU A 129 4.39 12.77 -2.88
N GLU A 130 4.39 13.94 -3.51
CA GLU A 130 3.56 14.22 -4.69
C GLU A 130 3.82 13.22 -5.81
N HIS A 131 5.09 12.96 -6.14
CA HIS A 131 5.47 11.97 -7.14
C HIS A 131 5.07 10.53 -6.75
N ALA A 132 5.14 10.21 -5.45
CA ALA A 132 4.88 8.87 -4.96
C ALA A 132 3.39 8.51 -4.91
N PHE A 133 2.52 9.48 -4.57
CA PHE A 133 1.14 9.21 -4.18
C PHE A 133 0.07 9.92 -5.01
N SER A 134 0.43 10.76 -5.97
CA SER A 134 -0.58 11.33 -6.88
C SER A 134 -1.16 10.24 -7.81
N ASP A 135 -2.43 10.38 -8.18
CA ASP A 135 -3.18 9.44 -9.03
C ASP A 135 -3.29 7.99 -8.51
N VAL A 136 -3.10 7.79 -7.19
CA VAL A 136 -3.31 6.47 -6.58
C VAL A 136 -4.81 6.25 -6.31
N GLU A 137 -5.25 5.00 -6.31
CA GLU A 137 -6.65 4.65 -6.06
C GLU A 137 -7.03 4.88 -4.60
N GLU A 138 -6.12 4.57 -3.68
CA GLU A 138 -6.33 4.70 -2.24
C GLU A 138 -5.05 5.16 -1.54
N LEU A 139 -5.18 6.13 -0.63
CA LEU A 139 -4.10 6.59 0.25
C LEU A 139 -4.62 6.74 1.68
N GLU A 140 -4.16 5.87 2.58
CA GLU A 140 -4.36 6.03 4.02
C GLU A 140 -3.09 6.58 4.68
N ILE A 141 -3.22 7.76 5.29
CA ILE A 141 -2.18 8.42 6.07
C ILE A 141 -2.53 8.22 7.55
N GLU A 142 -1.69 7.46 8.25
CA GLU A 142 -1.76 7.33 9.70
C GLU A 142 -0.68 8.20 10.36
N TYR A 143 -1.07 9.12 11.23
CA TYR A 143 -0.13 9.95 11.99
C TYR A 143 -0.18 9.67 13.48
N PHE A 144 0.95 9.87 14.15
CA PHE A 144 1.06 9.76 15.59
C PHE A 144 2.03 10.78 16.15
N GLN A 145 1.69 11.33 17.31
CA GLN A 145 2.59 12.10 18.14
C GLN A 145 2.42 11.71 19.61
N PRO A 146 3.52 11.49 20.36
CA PRO A 146 3.44 11.04 21.74
C PRO A 146 2.97 12.10 22.74
N ALA A 147 3.18 13.39 22.46
CA ALA A 147 2.83 14.49 23.36
C ALA A 147 1.64 15.30 22.84
N TYR A 148 0.73 15.65 23.73
CA TYR A 148 -0.40 16.55 23.43
C TYR A 148 0.07 18.01 23.45
N GLY A 149 -0.36 18.82 22.47
CA GLY A 149 -0.12 20.28 22.44
C GLY A 149 1.16 20.74 21.74
N TYR A 150 1.98 19.82 21.22
CA TYR A 150 3.09 20.14 20.30
C TYR A 150 2.59 20.06 18.85
N GLY A 151 1.65 20.93 18.45
CA GLY A 151 1.03 20.88 17.12
C GLY A 151 1.95 21.41 16.02
N ASP A 152 2.98 20.65 15.64
CA ASP A 152 3.71 20.91 14.41
C ASP A 152 3.13 20.07 13.27
N ASP A 153 2.20 20.67 12.53
CA ASP A 153 1.61 20.08 11.33
C ASP A 153 2.56 20.14 10.12
N SER A 154 3.81 20.61 10.27
CA SER A 154 4.79 20.76 9.18
C SER A 154 4.92 19.52 8.31
N THR A 155 4.96 18.34 8.95
CA THR A 155 5.10 17.05 8.24
C THR A 155 3.83 16.70 7.46
N LEU A 156 2.64 16.96 8.01
CA LEU A 156 1.37 16.73 7.29
C LEU A 156 1.18 17.74 6.15
N LYS A 157 1.63 18.98 6.32
CA LYS A 157 1.59 20.00 5.26
C LYS A 157 2.38 19.58 4.02
N MET A 158 3.39 18.72 4.16
CA MET A 158 4.12 18.18 3.00
C MET A 158 3.23 17.34 2.05
N PHE A 159 2.07 16.86 2.52
CA PHE A 159 1.10 16.10 1.71
C PHE A 159 0.13 17.00 0.93
N GLU A 160 0.08 18.30 1.23
CA GLU A 160 -0.86 19.23 0.59
C GLU A 160 -0.67 19.34 -0.92
N GLY A 161 0.46 18.91 -1.49
CA GLY A 161 0.69 18.89 -2.94
C GLY A 161 0.12 17.67 -3.69
N ILE A 162 -0.23 16.59 -2.98
CA ILE A 162 -0.71 15.35 -3.63
C ILE A 162 -2.14 15.53 -4.14
N ARG A 163 -2.41 15.11 -5.38
CA ARG A 163 -3.72 15.25 -6.04
C ARG A 163 -4.15 13.97 -6.77
N GLY A 164 -5.43 13.90 -7.11
CA GLY A 164 -5.99 12.81 -7.92
C GLY A 164 -6.13 11.48 -7.19
N VAL A 165 -6.11 11.47 -5.86
CA VAL A 165 -6.31 10.26 -5.07
C VAL A 165 -7.78 9.86 -5.14
N GLY A 166 -8.08 8.60 -5.49
CA GLY A 166 -9.46 8.12 -5.55
C GLY A 166 -10.15 8.14 -4.18
N THR A 167 -9.52 7.51 -3.18
CA THR A 167 -9.96 7.50 -1.78
C THR A 167 -8.82 7.86 -0.85
N ALA A 168 -8.89 9.03 -0.22
CA ALA A 168 -7.96 9.45 0.83
C ALA A 168 -8.57 9.25 2.23
N LYS A 169 -7.73 8.87 3.18
CA LYS A 169 -8.07 8.80 4.60
C LYS A 169 -6.90 9.29 5.44
N VAL A 170 -7.13 10.27 6.31
CA VAL A 170 -6.11 10.86 7.18
C VAL A 170 -6.57 10.64 8.61
N VAL A 171 -5.92 9.70 9.30
CA VAL A 171 -6.28 9.29 10.65
C VAL A 171 -5.08 9.30 11.57
N GLY A 172 -5.32 9.50 12.86
CA GLY A 172 -4.22 9.49 13.82
C GLY A 172 -4.70 9.56 15.25
N GLY A 173 -3.73 9.54 16.16
CA GLY A 173 -3.96 9.80 17.57
C GLY A 173 -3.95 11.30 17.87
N SER A 174 -3.15 11.70 18.85
CA SER A 174 -2.85 13.11 19.16
C SER A 174 -1.90 13.74 18.14
N GLY A 175 -2.01 15.05 17.95
CA GLY A 175 -0.99 15.87 17.28
C GLY A 175 -1.46 16.69 16.08
N CYS A 176 -2.68 16.48 15.59
CA CYS A 176 -3.26 17.24 14.48
C CYS A 176 -4.76 17.46 14.69
N ASP A 177 -5.24 18.61 14.26
CA ASP A 177 -6.66 18.97 14.31
C ASP A 177 -7.49 18.12 13.32
N ALA A 178 -8.61 17.59 13.81
CA ALA A 178 -9.52 16.77 13.02
C ALA A 178 -10.15 17.53 11.85
N GLU A 179 -10.28 18.86 11.92
CA GLU A 179 -10.73 19.66 10.77
C GLU A 179 -9.65 19.75 9.70
N TYR A 180 -8.39 19.97 10.10
CA TYR A 180 -7.27 19.97 9.17
C TYR A 180 -7.09 18.61 8.49
N ALA A 181 -7.16 17.49 9.22
CA ALA A 181 -7.10 16.15 8.62
C ALA A 181 -8.19 15.93 7.55
N ARG A 182 -9.44 16.32 7.84
CA ARG A 182 -10.54 16.26 6.86
C ARG A 182 -10.39 17.24 5.70
N SER A 183 -9.72 18.37 5.92
CA SER A 183 -9.36 19.30 4.84
C SER A 183 -8.31 18.68 3.92
N LEU A 184 -7.30 18.03 4.50
CA LEU A 184 -6.26 17.32 3.76
C LEU A 184 -6.85 16.18 2.94
N GLU A 185 -7.76 15.35 3.47
CA GLU A 185 -8.46 14.33 2.68
C GLU A 185 -9.11 14.91 1.42
N ARG A 186 -9.81 16.04 1.55
CA ARG A 186 -10.46 16.74 0.42
C ARG A 186 -9.44 17.28 -0.58
N MET A 187 -8.31 17.81 -0.11
CA MET A 187 -7.21 18.26 -0.97
C MET A 187 -6.61 17.09 -1.76
N LEU A 188 -6.34 15.95 -1.11
CA LEU A 188 -5.78 14.76 -1.75
C LEU A 188 -6.68 14.20 -2.86
N MET A 189 -8.00 14.22 -2.62
CA MET A 189 -9.02 13.75 -3.58
C MET A 189 -9.33 14.76 -4.69
N SER A 190 -8.85 15.99 -4.58
CA SER A 190 -9.11 17.01 -5.60
C SER A 190 -8.31 16.73 -6.88
N PRO A 191 -8.83 17.11 -8.07
CA PRO A 191 -8.13 16.91 -9.33
C PRO A 191 -6.86 17.76 -9.38
N LYS A 192 -5.88 17.35 -10.19
CA LYS A 192 -4.57 18.02 -10.34
C LYS A 192 -4.67 19.50 -10.74
N ASP A 193 -5.72 19.86 -11.46
CA ASP A 193 -5.94 21.23 -11.95
C ASP A 193 -6.68 22.12 -10.94
N ALA A 194 -7.07 21.59 -9.77
CA ALA A 194 -7.72 22.37 -8.73
C ALA A 194 -6.70 23.27 -8.00
N VAL A 195 -6.88 24.58 -8.13
CA VAL A 195 -6.15 25.57 -7.33
C VAL A 195 -6.56 25.41 -5.87
N CYS A 196 -5.60 25.17 -4.98
CA CYS A 196 -5.86 25.13 -3.54
C CYS A 196 -6.38 26.49 -3.07
N PRO A 197 -7.47 26.54 -2.28
CA PRO A 197 -7.78 27.74 -1.51
C PRO A 197 -6.66 27.93 -0.48
N SER A 198 -5.97 29.07 -0.61
CA SER A 198 -4.95 29.58 0.32
C SER A 198 -5.51 29.91 1.69
#